data_AF-A0AAP9ETH5-F1
#
_entry.id   AF-A0AAP9ETH5-F1
#
_cell.length_a   1.000
_cell.length_b   1.000
_cell.length_c   1.000
_cell.angle_alpha   90.00
_cell.angle_beta   90.00
_cell.angle_gamma   90.00
#
_symmetry.space_group_name_H-M   'P 1'
#
loop_
_entity.id
_entity.type
_entity.pdbx_description
1 polymer ?
#
loop_
_entity_poly.entity_id
_entity_poly.type
_entity_poly.pdbx_seq_one_letter_code
_entity_poly.pdbx_strand_id
1 'polypeptide(L)'
;MHLEQRTGNVPGLVFATVRQGMTTRTFPIEVRQTPSGHYISRMPDQRWSIECQTIESALLMHAAVIFPFEYEHAPWLSNPRPAPRPTQRYPHVTEKFGSTRSETRYTDKADRALTLEN
;
A
#
# COMPACT_ATOMS: atom_id res chain seq x y z
N MET A 1 2.80 19.67 -11.67
CA MET A 1 3.95 18.91 -12.16
C MET A 1 3.72 18.64 -13.62
N HIS A 2 4.73 18.80 -14.48
CA HIS A 2 4.58 18.61 -15.92
C HIS A 2 5.83 17.95 -16.51
N LEU A 3 5.63 17.22 -17.61
CA LEU A 3 6.68 16.54 -18.35
C LEU A 3 7.28 17.53 -19.35
N GLU A 4 8.54 17.91 -19.15
CA GLU A 4 9.25 18.82 -20.06
C GLU A 4 9.77 18.07 -21.28
N GLN A 5 10.34 16.89 -21.04
CA GLN A 5 10.95 16.08 -22.09
C GLN A 5 10.87 14.60 -21.73
N ARG A 6 10.71 13.75 -22.75
CA ARG A 6 10.95 12.31 -22.64
C ARG A 6 11.87 11.84 -23.75
N THR A 7 12.77 10.94 -23.43
CA THR A 7 13.62 10.24 -24.41
C THR A 7 13.68 8.75 -24.10
N GLY A 8 13.94 7.93 -25.11
CA GLY A 8 13.92 6.47 -24.99
C GLY A 8 12.67 5.81 -25.57
N ASN A 9 12.76 4.50 -25.75
CA ASN A 9 11.72 3.70 -26.39
C ASN A 9 10.71 3.19 -25.36
N VAL A 10 9.46 3.00 -25.80
CA VAL A 10 8.42 2.32 -25.03
C VAL A 10 7.89 1.14 -25.85
N PRO A 11 7.87 -0.09 -25.31
CA PRO A 11 8.36 -0.47 -23.98
C PRO A 11 9.90 -0.38 -23.85
N GLY A 12 10.40 -0.05 -22.66
CA GLY A 12 11.83 0.09 -22.39
C GLY A 12 12.15 1.14 -21.33
N LEU A 13 13.42 1.54 -21.28
CA LEU A 13 13.90 2.60 -20.40
C LEU A 13 13.61 3.97 -21.01
N VAL A 14 12.91 4.81 -20.24
CA VAL A 14 12.56 6.18 -20.60
C VAL A 14 13.25 7.14 -19.63
N PHE A 15 13.94 8.15 -20.15
CA PHE A 15 14.44 9.26 -19.35
C PHE A 15 13.42 10.40 -19.42
N ALA A 16 12.70 10.61 -18.32
CA ALA A 16 11.65 11.61 -18.20
C ALA A 16 12.14 12.82 -17.39
N THR A 17 12.25 13.98 -18.03
CA THR A 17 12.55 15.25 -17.38
C THR A 17 11.25 15.89 -16.94
N VAL A 18 11.06 15.98 -15.63
CA VAL A 18 9.83 16.46 -15.01
C VAL A 18 10.13 17.70 -14.19
N ARG A 19 9.27 18.70 -14.29
CA ARG A 19 9.34 19.94 -13.52
C ARG A 19 8.18 20.06 -12.55
N GLN A 20 8.48 20.47 -11.32
CA GLN A 20 7.51 20.86 -10.31
C GLN A 20 7.98 22.17 -9.65
N GLY A 21 7.22 23.24 -9.89
CA GLY A 21 7.59 24.59 -9.45
C GLY A 21 8.90 25.04 -10.10
N MET A 22 9.92 25.29 -9.27
CA MET A 22 11.27 25.70 -9.70
C MET A 22 12.26 24.52 -9.83
N THR A 23 11.86 23.32 -9.42
CA THR A 23 12.75 22.15 -9.44
C THR A 23 12.48 21.31 -10.68
N THR A 24 13.55 20.90 -11.35
CA THR A 24 13.52 20.00 -12.52
C THR A 24 14.41 18.80 -12.24
N ARG A 25 13.92 17.59 -12.48
CA ARG A 25 14.67 16.34 -12.34
C ARG A 25 14.41 15.41 -13.50
N THR A 26 15.43 14.64 -13.86
CA THR A 26 15.32 13.57 -14.87
C THR A 26 15.32 12.22 -14.18
N PHE A 27 14.29 11.42 -14.44
CA PHE A 27 14.10 10.10 -13.86
C PHE A 27 14.34 9.02 -14.93
N PRO A 28 15.18 8.01 -14.65
CA PRO A 28 15.24 6.80 -15.45
C PRO A 28 14.08 5.87 -15.05
N ILE A 29 13.11 5.72 -15.95
CA ILE A 29 11.86 5.00 -15.69
C ILE A 29 11.75 3.82 -16.65
N GLU A 30 11.68 2.59 -16.13
CA GLU A 30 11.33 1.43 -16.93
C GLU A 30 9.82 1.41 -17.17
N VAL A 31 9.42 1.51 -18.44
CA VAL A 31 8.01 1.50 -18.86
C VAL A 31 7.73 0.26 -19.68
N ARG A 32 6.70 -0.47 -19.30
CA ARG A 32 6.16 -1.61 -20.05
C ARG A 32 4.80 -1.25 -20.64
N GLN A 33 4.41 -1.90 -21.71
CA GLN A 33 3.07 -1.81 -22.28
C GLN A 33 2.35 -3.14 -22.10
N THR A 34 1.10 -3.10 -21.64
CA THR A 34 0.25 -4.28 -21.52
C THR A 34 -0.40 -4.62 -22.86
N PRO A 35 -0.89 -5.86 -23.06
CA PRO A 35 -1.65 -6.21 -24.27
C PRO A 35 -2.92 -5.37 -24.46
N SER A 36 -3.49 -4.83 -23.37
CA SER A 36 -4.65 -3.93 -23.42
C SER A 36 -4.28 -2.48 -23.73
N GLY A 37 -3.00 -2.17 -23.98
CA GLY A 37 -2.52 -0.84 -24.36
C GLY A 37 -2.24 0.12 -23.20
N HIS A 38 -2.30 -0.36 -21.95
CA HIS A 38 -1.92 0.44 -20.79
C HIS A 38 -0.41 0.48 -20.59
N TYR A 39 0.07 1.49 -19.88
CA TYR A 39 1.48 1.70 -19.59
C TYR A 39 1.75 1.45 -18.12
N ILE A 40 2.74 0.60 -17.84
CA ILE A 40 3.18 0.26 -16.49
C ILE A 40 4.54 0.91 -16.26
N SER A 41 4.61 1.82 -15.30
CA SER A 41 5.87 2.39 -14.81
C SER A 41 6.36 1.60 -13.59
N ARG A 42 7.59 1.09 -13.65
CA ARG A 42 8.22 0.38 -12.53
C ARG A 42 8.92 1.37 -11.60
N MET A 43 8.72 1.23 -10.30
CA MET A 43 9.36 2.09 -9.31
C MET A 43 10.82 1.68 -9.06
N PRO A 44 11.69 2.57 -8.55
CA PRO A 44 13.13 2.28 -8.40
C PRO A 44 13.44 1.08 -7.49
N ASP A 45 12.61 0.82 -6.47
CA ASP A 45 12.74 -0.35 -5.59
C ASP A 45 12.32 -1.67 -6.25
N GLN A 46 11.73 -1.61 -7.45
CA GLN A 46 11.20 -2.73 -8.21
C GLN A 46 10.11 -3.56 -7.50
N ARG A 47 9.59 -3.11 -6.36
CA ARG A 47 8.60 -3.85 -5.57
C ARG A 47 7.18 -3.57 -5.99
N TRP A 48 6.94 -2.44 -6.65
CA TRP A 48 5.63 -2.02 -7.10
C TRP A 48 5.73 -1.21 -8.38
N SER A 49 4.58 -1.01 -9.01
CA SER A 49 4.44 -0.34 -10.29
C SER A 49 3.11 0.38 -10.36
N ILE A 50 3.03 1.38 -11.23
CA ILE A 50 1.82 2.16 -11.48
C ILE A 50 1.39 1.90 -12.91
N GLU A 51 0.14 1.46 -13.08
CA GLU A 51 -0.49 1.28 -14.40
C GLU A 51 -1.35 2.49 -14.74
N CYS A 52 -1.23 2.99 -15.97
CA CYS A 52 -1.95 4.16 -16.46
C CYS A 52 -2.39 3.98 -17.92
N GLN A 53 -3.42 4.73 -18.32
CA GLN A 53 -3.92 4.70 -19.70
C GLN A 53 -2.94 5.34 -20.70
N THR A 54 -2.13 6.30 -20.25
CA THR A 54 -1.17 7.02 -21.09
C THR A 54 0.24 6.91 -20.53
N ILE A 55 1.22 7.00 -21.43
CA ILE A 55 2.64 7.04 -21.05
C ILE A 55 2.95 8.25 -20.17
N GLU A 56 2.43 9.43 -20.50
CA GLU A 56 2.71 10.65 -19.75
C GLU A 56 2.20 10.54 -18.31
N SER A 57 0.99 10.02 -18.12
CA SER A 57 0.46 9.77 -16.78
C SER A 57 1.34 8.78 -16.00
N ALA A 58 1.82 7.70 -16.64
CA ALA A 58 2.71 6.74 -15.98
C ALA A 58 4.04 7.38 -15.53
N LEU A 59 4.63 8.26 -16.36
CA LEU A 59 5.87 8.97 -16.04
C LEU A 59 5.66 10.01 -14.94
N LEU A 60 4.58 10.79 -15.00
CA LEU A 60 4.25 11.80 -14.01
C LEU A 60 3.91 11.18 -12.66
N MET A 61 3.16 10.07 -12.63
CA MET A 61 2.84 9.35 -11.39
C MET A 61 4.10 8.77 -10.73
N HIS A 62 5.02 8.21 -11.52
CA HIS A 62 6.32 7.77 -11.02
C HIS A 62 7.10 8.94 -10.39
N ALA A 63 7.19 10.07 -11.10
CA ALA A 63 7.88 11.25 -10.60
C ALA A 63 7.21 11.81 -9.33
N ALA A 64 5.88 11.88 -9.28
CA ALA A 64 5.11 12.40 -8.15
C ALA A 64 5.38 11.65 -6.83
N VAL A 65 5.72 10.37 -6.91
CA VAL A 65 6.06 9.57 -5.72
C VAL A 65 7.44 9.91 -5.18
N ILE A 66 8.38 10.26 -6.06
CA ILE A 66 9.80 10.45 -5.71
C ILE A 66 10.09 11.93 -5.44
N PHE A 67 9.32 12.85 -6.02
CA PHE A 67 9.57 14.28 -5.91
C PHE A 67 9.04 14.84 -4.57
N PRO A 68 9.80 15.66 -3.80
CA PRO A 68 11.22 15.98 -3.84
C PRO A 68 11.99 15.19 -2.75
N PHE A 69 11.65 13.92 -2.53
CA PHE A 69 12.40 13.09 -1.58
C PHE A 69 13.74 12.70 -2.23
N GLU A 70 14.85 13.01 -1.55
CA GLU A 70 16.11 12.33 -1.81
C GLU A 70 15.87 10.85 -1.51
N TYR A 71 16.04 10.01 -2.53
CA TYR A 71 15.76 8.58 -2.47
C TYR A 71 16.84 7.86 -1.66
N GLU A 72 17.06 8.28 -0.41
CA GLU A 72 17.90 7.55 0.53
C GLU A 72 17.08 6.88 1.64
N HIS A 73 15.96 7.42 2.11
CA HIS A 73 15.08 6.74 3.09
C HIS A 73 13.62 7.22 2.98
N ALA A 74 12.80 6.52 2.18
CA ALA A 74 11.34 6.69 2.18
C ALA A 74 10.68 5.47 2.86
N PRO A 75 10.64 5.40 4.20
CA PRO A 75 10.13 4.23 4.93
C PRO A 75 8.66 3.91 4.62
N TRP A 76 7.85 4.87 4.19
CA TRP A 76 6.46 4.63 3.74
C TRP A 76 6.35 3.90 2.40
N LEU A 77 7.41 3.89 1.57
CA LEU A 77 7.50 3.04 0.37
C LEU A 77 7.94 1.62 0.70
N SER A 78 8.46 1.40 1.91
CA SER A 78 8.81 0.06 2.37
C SER A 78 7.51 -0.72 2.52
N ASN A 79 7.20 -1.57 1.55
CA ASN A 79 6.02 -2.43 1.59
C ASN A 79 6.13 -3.37 2.82
N PRO A 80 5.46 -3.07 3.95
CA PRO A 80 5.65 -3.83 5.18
C PRO A 80 4.95 -5.19 5.09
N ARG A 81 4.01 -5.33 4.14
CA ARG A 81 3.25 -6.55 3.89
C ARG A 81 3.18 -6.80 2.38
N PRO A 82 4.20 -7.43 1.79
CA PRO A 82 4.20 -7.80 0.39
C PRO A 82 2.91 -8.54 0.02
N ALA A 83 2.40 -8.28 -1.19
CA ALA A 83 1.24 -8.99 -1.69
C ALA A 83 1.50 -10.51 -1.63
N PRO A 84 0.52 -11.33 -1.21
CA PRO A 84 0.68 -12.78 -1.20
C PRO A 84 1.07 -13.28 -2.58
N ARG A 85 2.10 -14.13 -2.65
CA ARG A 85 2.43 -14.79 -3.91
C ARG A 85 1.28 -15.74 -4.28
N PRO A 86 0.96 -15.93 -5.57
CA PRO A 86 -0.11 -16.85 -5.99
C PRO A 86 0.05 -18.28 -5.45
N THR A 87 1.27 -18.67 -5.07
CA THR A 87 1.61 -19.98 -4.52
C THR A 87 1.49 -20.08 -3.00
N GLN A 88 1.21 -18.98 -2.30
CA GLN A 88 1.19 -18.94 -0.84
C GLN A 88 -0.21 -19.25 -0.31
N ARG A 89 -0.49 -20.55 -0.11
CA ARG A 89 -1.64 -20.97 0.70
C ARG A 89 -1.36 -20.61 2.16
N TYR A 90 -2.11 -19.65 2.70
CA TYR A 90 -2.11 -19.44 4.15
C TYR A 90 -2.73 -20.66 4.82
N PRO A 91 -2.10 -21.26 5.85
CA PRO A 91 -2.83 -22.13 6.74
C PRO A 91 -3.91 -21.26 7.39
N HIS A 92 -5.17 -21.69 7.30
CA HIS A 92 -6.28 -21.03 7.97
C HIS A 92 -5.94 -20.90 9.46
N VAL A 93 -5.58 -19.70 9.89
CA VAL A 93 -5.56 -19.37 11.31
C VAL A 93 -7.02 -19.25 11.70
N THR A 94 -7.54 -20.29 12.35
CA THR A 94 -8.83 -20.24 13.02
C THR A 94 -8.69 -19.25 14.18
N GLU A 95 -9.02 -17.98 13.93
CA GLU A 95 -9.24 -17.01 14.99
C GLU A 95 -10.42 -17.52 15.82
N LYS A 96 -10.12 -18.19 16.94
CA LYS A 96 -11.10 -18.38 18.00
C LYS A 96 -11.41 -16.99 18.53
N PHE A 97 -12.53 -16.43 18.10
CA PHE A 97 -13.14 -15.27 18.71
C PHE A 97 -13.22 -15.52 20.22
N GLY A 98 -12.32 -14.89 20.97
CA GLY A 98 -12.41 -14.74 22.41
C GLY A 98 -13.60 -13.84 22.70
N SER A 99 -14.80 -14.42 22.69
CA SER A 99 -15.99 -13.83 23.30
C SER A 99 -15.76 -13.85 24.80
N THR A 100 -15.11 -12.81 25.32
CA THR A 100 -15.14 -12.49 26.75
C THR A 100 -16.56 -12.03 27.06
N ARG A 101 -17.40 -13.02 27.32
CA ARG A 101 -18.71 -12.91 27.96
C ARG A 101 -18.52 -12.12 29.25
N SER A 102 -19.06 -10.91 29.32
CA SER A 102 -19.25 -10.18 30.56
C SER A 102 -20.24 -10.98 31.42
N GLU A 103 -19.68 -11.77 32.34
CA GLU A 103 -20.42 -12.62 33.26
C GLU A 103 -20.96 -11.75 34.40
N THR A 104 -22.22 -11.34 34.27
CA THR A 104 -22.97 -10.66 35.33
C THR A 104 -23.11 -11.61 36.51
N ARG A 105 -22.30 -11.43 37.55
CA ARG A 105 -22.44 -12.14 38.84
C ARG A 105 -23.69 -11.63 39.57
N TYR A 106 -24.83 -12.24 39.34
CA TYR A 106 -25.92 -12.26 40.30
C TYR A 106 -25.57 -13.31 41.37
N THR A 107 -25.09 -12.86 42.53
CA THR A 107 -24.95 -13.73 43.70
C THR A 107 -26.30 -13.81 44.41
N ASP A 108 -27.01 -14.89 44.10
CA ASP A 108 -28.07 -15.44 44.93
C ASP A 108 -27.47 -15.90 46.26
N LYS A 109 -27.91 -15.28 47.37
CA LYS A 109 -27.69 -15.80 48.72
C LYS A 109 -29.04 -16.11 49.32
N ALA A 110 -29.44 -17.36 49.14
CA ALA A 110 -30.50 -17.98 49.91
C ALA A 110 -30.12 -18.06 51.41
N ASP A 111 -31.13 -17.77 52.23
CA ASP A 111 -31.45 -18.34 53.54
C ASP A 111 -30.39 -18.40 54.65
N ARG A 112 -30.63 -17.61 55.71
CA ARG A 112 -30.74 -18.20 57.06
C ARG A 112 -31.47 -17.32 58.10
N ALA A 113 -32.52 -17.92 58.66
CA ALA A 113 -32.92 -17.93 60.09
C ALA A 113 -33.88 -16.86 60.67
N LEU A 114 -35.16 -17.27 60.78
CA LEU A 114 -35.95 -17.50 62.03
C LEU A 114 -35.84 -16.49 63.19
N THR A 115 -36.96 -15.84 63.56
CA THR A 115 -37.69 -15.85 64.88
C THR A 115 -38.66 -14.64 64.96
N LEU A 116 -39.98 -14.86 65.07
CA LEU A 116 -40.84 -14.98 66.26
C LEU A 116 -41.35 -13.62 66.83
N GLU A 117 -42.67 -13.45 66.75
CA GLU A 117 -43.64 -12.72 67.62
C GLU A 117 -43.31 -11.31 68.18
N ASN A 118 -44.13 -10.32 67.78
CA ASN A 118 -45.25 -9.78 68.59
C ASN A 118 -46.12 -8.84 67.74
#